data_AF-A0A5C8KBW9-F1
#
_entry.id   AF-A0A5C8KBW9-F1
#
_cell.length_a   1.000
_cell.length_b   1.000
_cell.length_c   1.000
_cell.angle_alpha   90.00
_cell.angle_beta   90.00
_cell.angle_gamma   90.00
#
_symmetry.space_group_name_H-M   'P 1'
#
loop_
_entity.id
_entity.type
_entity.pdbx_description
1 polymer ?
#
loop_
_entity_poly.entity_id
_entity_poly.type
_entity_poly.pdbx_seq_one_letter_code
_entity_poly.pdbx_strand_id
1 'polypeptide(L)'
;MEGQIYRIRYEAFSRFSTVLFRERSFDGIAEALRVNLKYLFNFHVFRISFNWNNFFIHITVSANAVQVQKQESYLPHEQVLLQKGVPVYLTDFSTLNLPASYALEPDEKPELWGWLFAREECRIVISLLSGRSKPFAGRDVTFVKLMAENLESKLLELCLFQELDKQHALISYINQHQQEVIQERTQEIAAKNEKLLEVSIMNAHHLREPLSRILGLVTLAGYCTTPEELKQQLLPMLQTSAHDLDTALQEVIQKATAELDELKA
;
A
#
# COMPACT_ATOMS: atom_id res chain seq x y z
N MET A 1 40.67 -26.78 26.56
CA MET A 1 40.68 -25.42 25.98
C MET A 1 39.61 -25.22 24.92
N GLU A 2 39.41 -26.17 23.99
CA GLU A 2 38.44 -26.02 22.87
C GLU A 2 36.96 -25.91 23.28
N GLY A 3 36.50 -26.65 24.29
CA GLY A 3 35.12 -26.54 24.79
C GLY A 3 34.79 -25.17 25.41
N GLN A 4 35.80 -24.47 25.93
CA GLN A 4 35.63 -23.14 26.51
C GLN A 4 35.47 -22.07 25.41
N ILE A 5 36.22 -22.20 24.31
CA ILE A 5 36.09 -21.33 23.13
C ILE A 5 34.72 -21.52 22.46
N TYR A 6 34.25 -22.77 22.34
CA TYR A 6 32.93 -23.06 21.81
C TYR A 6 31.81 -22.47 22.68
N ARG A 7 31.94 -22.55 24.02
CA ARG A 7 30.99 -21.95 24.97
C ARG A 7 30.96 -20.42 24.86
N ILE A 8 32.12 -19.77 24.74
CA ILE A 8 32.21 -18.31 24.57
C ILE A 8 31.51 -17.86 23.26
N ARG A 9 31.73 -18.58 22.16
CA ARG A 9 31.06 -18.28 20.88
C ARG A 9 29.56 -18.51 20.94
N TYR A 10 29.11 -19.56 21.62
CA TYR A 10 27.68 -19.79 21.84
C TYR A 10 27.04 -18.67 22.66
N GLU A 11 27.73 -18.18 23.70
CA GLU A 11 27.25 -17.04 24.48
C GLU A 11 27.21 -15.75 23.65
N ALA A 12 28.25 -15.49 22.84
CA ALA A 12 28.25 -14.38 21.89
C ALA A 12 27.11 -14.49 20.88
N PHE A 13 26.81 -15.70 20.40
CA PHE A 13 25.70 -15.97 19.49
C PHE A 13 24.33 -15.72 20.15
N SER A 14 24.16 -16.18 21.39
CA SER A 14 22.92 -15.95 22.16
C SER A 14 22.68 -14.45 22.40
N ARG A 15 23.73 -13.71 22.75
CA ARG A 15 23.67 -12.24 22.87
C ARG A 15 23.34 -11.58 21.54
N PHE A 16 23.99 -11.99 20.46
CA PHE A 16 23.70 -11.50 19.11
C PHE A 16 22.24 -11.73 18.72
N SER A 17 21.72 -12.94 18.87
CA SER A 17 20.33 -13.29 18.56
C SER A 17 19.36 -12.41 19.36
N THR A 18 19.61 -12.21 20.66
CA THR A 18 18.80 -11.33 21.50
C THR A 18 18.80 -9.87 21.03
N VAL A 19 19.96 -9.34 20.63
CA VAL A 19 20.07 -7.98 20.09
C VAL A 19 19.36 -7.89 18.76
N LEU A 20 19.60 -8.83 17.85
CA LEU A 20 19.00 -8.90 16.52
C LEU A 20 17.47 -8.87 16.58
N PHE A 21 16.85 -9.67 17.46
CA PHE A 21 15.39 -9.71 17.57
C PHE A 21 14.76 -8.43 18.13
N ARG A 22 15.53 -7.59 18.86
CA ARG A 22 15.05 -6.30 19.36
C ARG A 22 15.04 -5.21 18.29
N GLU A 23 15.85 -5.36 17.25
CA GLU A 23 15.95 -4.37 16.19
C GLU A 23 14.65 -4.27 15.38
N ARG A 24 14.29 -3.05 14.97
CA ARG A 24 13.06 -2.77 14.20
C ARG A 24 13.32 -2.19 12.82
N SER A 25 14.59 -2.03 12.44
CA SER A 25 14.99 -1.46 11.16
C SER A 25 16.15 -2.25 10.57
N PHE A 26 16.28 -2.20 9.24
CA PHE A 26 17.39 -2.83 8.54
C PHE A 26 18.74 -2.23 8.92
N ASP A 27 18.78 -0.91 9.15
CA ASP A 27 19.99 -0.23 9.62
C ASP A 27 20.38 -0.67 11.04
N GLY A 28 19.38 -0.89 11.91
CA GLY A 28 19.60 -1.46 13.26
C GLY A 28 20.16 -2.87 13.20
N ILE A 29 19.63 -3.74 12.32
CA ILE A 29 20.19 -5.08 12.07
C ILE A 29 21.63 -4.99 11.57
N ALA A 30 21.90 -4.09 10.64
CA ALA A 30 23.23 -3.90 10.07
C ALA A 30 24.25 -3.47 11.13
N GLU A 31 23.86 -2.57 12.03
CA GLU A 31 24.69 -2.14 13.15
C GLU A 31 24.87 -3.25 14.20
N ALA A 32 23.82 -4.01 14.51
CA ALA A 32 23.89 -5.18 15.37
C ALA A 32 24.88 -6.22 14.82
N LEU A 33 24.87 -6.45 13.50
CA LEU A 33 25.85 -7.31 12.83
C LEU A 33 27.27 -6.75 12.96
N ARG A 34 27.48 -5.46 12.72
CA ARG A 34 28.79 -4.81 12.85
C ARG A 34 29.39 -4.98 14.25
N VAL A 35 28.59 -4.78 15.28
CA VAL A 35 29.04 -4.87 16.69
C VAL A 35 29.32 -6.31 17.11
N ASN A 36 28.47 -7.26 16.69
CA ASN A 36 28.49 -8.61 17.25
C ASN A 36 29.26 -9.64 16.40
N LEU A 37 29.33 -9.48 15.07
CA LEU A 37 29.97 -10.46 14.18
C LEU A 37 31.44 -10.71 14.52
N LYS A 38 32.17 -9.68 14.97
CA LYS A 38 33.58 -9.79 15.35
C LYS A 38 33.85 -10.78 16.50
N TYR A 39 32.82 -11.10 17.29
CA TYR A 39 32.90 -12.10 18.37
C TYR A 39 32.52 -13.51 17.90
N LEU A 40 31.88 -13.62 16.73
CA LEU A 40 31.41 -14.88 16.14
C LEU A 40 32.42 -15.45 15.15
N PHE A 41 32.94 -14.59 14.27
CA PHE A 41 33.76 -14.99 13.14
C PHE A 41 35.00 -14.11 12.99
N ASN A 42 36.08 -14.72 12.50
CA ASN A 42 37.24 -13.98 12.00
C ASN A 42 37.03 -13.71 10.51
N PHE A 43 36.89 -12.44 10.13
CA PHE A 43 36.66 -12.04 8.74
C PHE A 43 37.22 -10.64 8.45
N HIS A 44 37.52 -10.38 7.18
CA HIS A 44 37.79 -9.04 6.66
C HIS A 44 36.52 -8.36 6.18
N VAL A 45 35.71 -9.10 5.40
CA VAL A 45 34.41 -8.65 4.89
C VAL A 45 33.37 -9.74 5.11
N PHE A 46 32.20 -9.34 5.55
CA PHE A 46 31.04 -10.20 5.71
C PHE A 46 29.85 -9.55 5.01
N ARG A 47 29.25 -10.25 4.05
CA ARG A 47 28.10 -9.74 3.29
C ARG A 47 26.93 -10.68 3.40
N ILE A 48 25.75 -10.11 3.66
CA ILE A 48 24.47 -10.81 3.67
C ILE A 48 23.61 -10.19 2.57
N SER A 49 23.11 -11.03 1.69
CA SER A 49 22.29 -10.65 0.55
C SER A 49 20.95 -11.38 0.70
N PHE A 50 19.92 -10.65 1.11
CA PHE A 50 18.57 -11.15 1.37
C PHE A 50 17.63 -10.76 0.23
N ASN A 51 16.77 -11.69 -0.17
CA ASN A 51 15.72 -11.47 -1.15
C ASN A 51 14.41 -12.13 -0.70
N TRP A 52 13.32 -11.37 -0.84
CA TRP A 52 11.95 -11.84 -0.61
C TRP A 52 10.98 -11.08 -1.53
N ASN A 53 10.23 -11.78 -2.40
CA ASN A 53 9.16 -11.18 -3.23
C ASN A 53 9.52 -9.82 -3.88
N ASN A 54 10.68 -9.76 -4.56
CA ASN A 54 11.25 -8.56 -5.19
C ASN A 54 11.83 -7.48 -4.25
N PHE A 55 11.84 -7.74 -2.95
CA PHE A 55 12.56 -6.95 -1.98
C PHE A 55 13.99 -7.45 -1.84
N PHE A 56 14.96 -6.60 -2.14
CA PHE A 56 16.38 -6.92 -2.07
C PHE A 56 17.07 -6.10 -0.99
N ILE A 57 17.83 -6.75 -0.13
CA ILE A 57 18.68 -6.11 0.86
C ILE A 57 20.07 -6.74 0.85
N HIS A 58 21.09 -5.91 0.72
CA HIS A 58 22.48 -6.30 0.87
C HIS A 58 23.12 -5.54 2.03
N ILE A 59 23.55 -6.26 3.06
CA ILE A 59 24.28 -5.73 4.20
C ILE A 59 25.73 -6.16 4.07
N THR A 60 26.64 -5.21 3.92
CA THR A 60 28.09 -5.47 3.88
C THR A 60 28.73 -4.90 5.14
N VAL A 61 29.35 -5.77 5.92
CA VAL A 61 30.05 -5.46 7.16
C VAL A 61 31.55 -5.62 6.93
N SER A 62 32.30 -4.58 7.26
CA SER A 62 33.76 -4.56 7.28
C SER A 62 34.24 -4.18 8.69
N ALA A 63 35.55 -4.20 8.93
CA ALA A 63 36.12 -3.93 10.25
C ALA A 63 35.61 -2.63 10.91
N ASN A 64 35.40 -1.57 10.11
CA ASN A 64 35.05 -0.23 10.62
C ASN A 64 33.74 0.34 10.07
N ALA A 65 33.11 -0.31 9.09
CA ALA A 65 31.94 0.24 8.43
C ALA A 65 30.90 -0.84 8.13
N VAL A 66 29.64 -0.44 8.15
CA VAL A 66 28.53 -1.21 7.60
C VAL A 66 27.84 -0.42 6.50
N GLN A 67 27.43 -1.11 5.44
CA GLN A 67 26.70 -0.54 4.33
C GLN A 67 25.45 -1.38 4.06
N VAL A 68 24.31 -0.70 3.92
CA VAL A 68 23.03 -1.31 3.56
C VAL A 68 22.63 -0.81 2.19
N GLN A 69 22.35 -1.72 1.26
CA GLN A 69 21.91 -1.42 -0.10
C GLN A 69 20.60 -2.13 -0.39
N LYS A 70 19.61 -1.42 -0.93
CA LYS A 70 18.28 -1.95 -1.25
C LYS A 70 18.06 -2.00 -2.77
N GLN A 71 18.88 -2.79 -3.46
CA GLN A 71 18.86 -2.89 -4.92
C GLN A 71 19.08 -4.32 -5.36
N GLU A 72 18.60 -4.70 -6.53
CA GLU A 72 18.83 -6.02 -7.13
C GLU A 72 20.24 -6.10 -7.72
N SER A 73 21.26 -6.30 -6.87
CA SER A 73 22.66 -6.31 -7.31
C SER A 73 23.50 -7.33 -6.53
N TYR A 74 23.45 -8.57 -6.98
CA TYR A 74 24.32 -9.64 -6.50
C TYR A 74 25.73 -9.53 -7.08
N LEU A 75 26.72 -9.89 -6.27
CA LEU A 75 28.11 -10.00 -6.71
C LEU A 75 28.30 -11.21 -7.65
N PRO A 76 29.33 -11.21 -8.51
CA PRO A 76 29.53 -12.28 -9.50
C PRO A 76 29.53 -13.70 -8.89
N HIS A 77 30.18 -13.89 -7.74
CA HIS A 77 30.19 -15.20 -7.06
C HIS A 77 28.84 -15.56 -6.42
N GLU A 78 28.08 -14.56 -5.96
CA GLU A 78 26.72 -14.75 -5.42
C GLU A 78 25.75 -15.17 -6.54
N GLN A 79 25.91 -14.64 -7.76
CA GLN A 79 25.11 -15.06 -8.92
C GLN A 79 25.37 -16.52 -9.29
N VAL A 80 26.64 -16.95 -9.30
CA VAL A 80 27.01 -18.36 -9.54
C VAL A 80 26.40 -19.26 -8.46
N LEU A 81 26.46 -18.82 -7.20
CA LEU A 81 25.86 -19.52 -6.07
C LEU A 81 24.34 -19.65 -6.21
N LEU A 82 23.65 -18.58 -6.62
CA LEU A 82 22.20 -18.58 -6.86
C LEU A 82 21.80 -19.50 -8.02
N GLN A 83 22.61 -19.59 -9.08
CA GLN A 83 22.34 -20.46 -10.22
C GLN A 83 22.61 -21.94 -9.93
N LYS A 84 23.70 -22.24 -9.22
CA LYS A 84 24.15 -23.63 -9.00
C LYS A 84 23.62 -24.25 -7.71
N GLY A 85 23.30 -23.44 -6.70
CA GLY A 85 22.82 -23.89 -5.40
C GLY A 85 23.88 -24.59 -4.53
N VAL A 86 25.16 -24.57 -4.91
CA VAL A 86 26.26 -25.25 -4.21
C VAL A 86 27.14 -24.21 -3.52
N PRO A 87 27.49 -24.40 -2.22
CA PRO A 87 28.42 -23.51 -1.52
C PRO A 87 29.69 -23.25 -2.31
N VAL A 88 30.10 -21.99 -2.34
CA VAL A 88 31.25 -21.51 -3.12
C VAL A 88 32.43 -21.30 -2.18
N TYR A 89 33.60 -21.82 -2.56
CA TYR A 89 34.88 -21.54 -1.94
C TYR A 89 35.88 -21.18 -3.03
N LEU A 90 36.41 -19.96 -2.98
CA LEU A 90 37.32 -19.41 -3.99
C LEU A 90 38.59 -18.88 -3.31
N THR A 91 39.74 -19.32 -3.81
CA THR A 91 41.08 -18.88 -3.35
C THR A 91 41.74 -17.90 -4.33
N ASP A 92 41.25 -17.85 -5.56
CA ASP A 92 41.61 -16.82 -6.54
C ASP A 92 40.32 -16.22 -7.11
N PHE A 93 40.13 -14.94 -6.85
CA PHE A 93 39.00 -14.15 -7.31
C PHE A 93 39.47 -12.81 -7.89
N SER A 94 40.75 -12.71 -8.28
CA SER A 94 41.35 -11.52 -8.89
C SER A 94 40.67 -11.10 -10.19
N THR A 95 40.02 -12.04 -10.88
CA THR A 95 39.23 -11.80 -12.10
C THR A 95 37.79 -11.36 -11.84
N LEU A 96 37.32 -11.38 -10.58
CA LEU A 96 35.96 -10.96 -10.24
C LEU A 96 35.92 -9.45 -10.00
N ASN A 97 34.93 -8.79 -10.59
CA ASN A 97 34.65 -7.39 -10.30
C ASN A 97 34.00 -7.26 -8.90
N LEU A 98 34.83 -7.14 -7.87
CA LEU A 98 34.41 -7.00 -6.49
C LEU A 98 34.53 -5.55 -6.01
N PRO A 99 33.67 -5.11 -5.05
CA PRO A 99 33.78 -3.79 -4.45
C PRO A 99 35.14 -3.56 -3.78
N ALA A 100 35.57 -2.30 -3.69
CA ALA A 100 36.85 -1.91 -3.08
C ALA A 100 37.03 -2.41 -1.64
N SER A 101 35.94 -2.71 -0.92
CA SER A 101 36.00 -3.31 0.42
C SER A 101 36.63 -4.70 0.46
N TYR A 102 36.67 -5.42 -0.66
CA TYR A 102 37.26 -6.76 -0.80
C TYR A 102 38.75 -6.72 -1.17
N ALA A 103 39.33 -5.54 -1.37
CA ALA A 103 40.76 -5.40 -1.67
C ALA A 103 41.60 -5.74 -0.43
N LEU A 104 42.42 -6.78 -0.52
CA LEU A 104 43.35 -7.21 0.51
C LEU A 104 44.78 -7.24 -0.05
N GLU A 105 45.77 -7.14 0.85
CA GLU A 105 47.17 -7.25 0.45
C GLU A 105 47.49 -8.65 -0.09
N PRO A 106 48.39 -8.79 -1.10
CA PRO A 106 48.67 -10.08 -1.74
C PRO A 106 49.17 -11.18 -0.80
N ASP A 107 49.79 -10.82 0.34
CA ASP A 107 50.32 -11.79 1.32
C ASP A 107 49.23 -12.44 2.19
N GLU A 108 48.01 -11.87 2.20
CA GLU A 108 46.89 -12.40 3.00
C GLU A 108 46.32 -13.72 2.47
N LYS A 109 46.65 -14.13 1.24
CA LYS A 109 46.07 -15.32 0.57
C LYS A 109 44.55 -15.42 0.79
N PRO A 110 43.78 -14.51 0.18
CA PRO A 110 42.39 -14.34 0.56
C PRO A 110 41.54 -15.54 0.14
N GLU A 111 40.61 -15.91 1.01
CA GLU A 111 39.66 -17.01 0.80
C GLU A 111 38.24 -16.48 0.90
N LEU A 112 37.47 -16.66 -0.17
CA LEU A 112 36.08 -16.23 -0.24
C LEU A 112 35.16 -17.43 -0.11
N TRP A 113 34.33 -17.40 0.92
CA TRP A 113 33.30 -18.39 1.22
C TRP A 113 31.93 -17.84 0.89
N GLY A 114 31.05 -18.67 0.35
CA GLY A 114 29.68 -18.31 -0.01
C GLY A 114 28.70 -19.43 0.28
N TRP A 115 27.58 -19.11 0.94
CA TRP A 115 26.51 -20.04 1.24
C TRP A 115 25.16 -19.47 0.83
N LEU A 116 24.32 -20.32 0.24
CA LEU A 116 22.94 -20.00 -0.10
C LEU A 116 22.03 -20.79 0.83
N PHE A 117 21.14 -20.08 1.51
CA PHE A 117 20.02 -20.66 2.23
C PHE A 117 18.74 -20.14 1.55
N ALA A 118 18.02 -21.05 0.91
CA ALA A 118 16.80 -20.73 0.17
C ALA A 118 15.64 -21.55 0.73
N ARG A 119 14.50 -20.89 0.94
CA ARG A 119 13.23 -21.49 1.35
C ARG A 119 12.11 -20.82 0.57
N GLU A 120 11.32 -21.57 -0.19
CA GLU A 120 10.16 -21.09 -0.97
C GLU A 120 10.39 -19.72 -1.65
N GLU A 121 9.95 -18.62 -1.02
CA GLU A 121 10.01 -17.24 -1.53
C GLU A 121 11.14 -16.39 -0.92
N CYS A 122 11.92 -16.96 0.01
CA CYS A 122 12.98 -16.31 0.75
C CYS A 122 14.35 -16.88 0.37
N ARG A 123 15.31 -16.00 0.08
CA ARG A 123 16.69 -16.39 -0.21
C ARG A 123 17.65 -15.51 0.58
N ILE A 124 18.52 -16.13 1.34
CA ILE A 124 19.64 -15.45 2.01
C ILE A 124 20.95 -16.05 1.52
N VAL A 125 21.78 -15.18 0.94
CA VAL A 125 23.14 -15.48 0.51
C VAL A 125 24.09 -14.83 1.51
N ILE A 126 25.01 -15.62 2.05
CA ILE A 126 26.05 -15.13 2.96
C ILE A 126 27.39 -15.31 2.28
N SER A 127 28.17 -14.24 2.18
CA SER A 127 29.54 -14.25 1.69
C SER A 127 30.50 -13.80 2.79
N LEU A 128 31.58 -14.54 3.02
CA LEU A 128 32.61 -14.23 4.01
C LEU A 128 33.99 -14.24 3.34
N LEU A 129 34.75 -13.17 3.56
CA LEU A 129 36.14 -13.06 3.13
C LEU A 129 37.07 -13.24 4.32
N SER A 130 37.90 -14.28 4.28
CA SER A 130 38.96 -14.57 5.25
C SER A 130 40.35 -14.43 4.62
N GLY A 131 41.37 -14.36 5.47
CA GLY A 131 42.78 -14.27 5.07
C GLY A 131 43.67 -14.92 6.13
N ARG A 132 44.98 -14.90 5.92
CA ARG A 132 45.98 -15.43 6.86
C ARG A 132 45.90 -14.76 8.23
N SER A 133 45.64 -13.45 8.30
CA SER A 133 45.51 -12.76 9.59
C SER A 133 44.21 -13.09 10.32
N LYS A 134 43.17 -13.47 9.58
CA LYS A 134 41.84 -13.81 10.09
C LYS A 134 41.34 -15.13 9.48
N PRO A 135 41.88 -16.27 9.92
CA PRO A 135 41.52 -17.56 9.36
C PRO A 135 40.09 -17.94 9.78
N PHE A 136 39.31 -18.39 8.80
CA PHE A 136 37.98 -18.95 8.99
C PHE A 136 38.06 -20.48 8.90
N ALA A 137 37.49 -21.18 9.88
CA ALA A 137 37.55 -22.64 9.95
C ALA A 137 36.20 -23.27 9.59
N GLY A 138 36.22 -24.46 8.97
CA GLY A 138 34.99 -25.17 8.59
C GLY A 138 34.02 -25.48 9.75
N ARG A 139 34.51 -25.54 10.99
CA ARG A 139 33.67 -25.69 12.20
C ARG A 139 32.77 -24.48 12.48
N ASP A 140 33.12 -23.31 11.94
CA ASP A 140 32.39 -22.06 12.13
C ASP A 140 31.17 -21.98 11.22
N VAL A 141 31.10 -22.85 10.20
CA VAL A 141 29.95 -22.98 9.28
C VAL A 141 28.65 -23.29 10.02
N THR A 142 28.70 -24.06 11.12
CA THR A 142 27.51 -24.32 11.95
C THR A 142 26.94 -23.03 12.52
N PHE A 143 27.79 -22.12 12.99
CA PHE A 143 27.35 -20.81 13.49
C PHE A 143 26.86 -19.91 12.35
N VAL A 144 27.47 -19.99 11.16
CA VAL A 144 26.96 -19.27 9.97
C VAL A 144 25.54 -19.72 9.64
N LYS A 145 25.28 -21.03 9.65
CA LYS A 145 23.93 -21.58 9.40
C LYS A 145 22.92 -21.09 10.45
N LEU A 146 23.25 -21.19 11.74
CA LEU A 146 22.36 -20.70 12.82
C LEU A 146 22.08 -19.20 12.69
N MET A 147 23.11 -18.42 12.36
CA MET A 147 22.98 -16.99 12.14
C MET A 147 22.11 -16.69 10.91
N ALA A 148 22.27 -17.44 9.82
CA ALA A 148 21.44 -17.32 8.63
C ALA A 148 19.96 -17.53 8.96
N GLU A 149 19.62 -18.56 9.74
CA GLU A 149 18.24 -18.86 10.15
C GLU A 149 17.62 -17.75 11.03
N ASN A 150 18.43 -17.17 11.94
CA ASN A 150 17.99 -16.05 12.78
C ASN A 150 17.78 -14.77 11.96
N LEU A 151 18.72 -14.47 11.06
CA LEU A 151 18.63 -13.32 10.16
C LEU A 151 17.48 -13.45 9.18
N GLU A 152 17.30 -14.63 8.60
CA GLU A 152 16.17 -14.95 7.73
C GLU A 152 14.85 -14.63 8.44
N SER A 153 14.66 -15.21 9.63
CA SER A 153 13.45 -15.01 10.43
C SER A 153 13.21 -13.52 10.71
N LYS A 154 14.26 -12.80 11.15
CA LYS A 154 14.12 -11.39 11.53
C LYS A 154 13.92 -10.46 10.33
N LEU A 155 14.62 -10.69 9.22
CA LEU A 155 14.47 -9.89 8.01
C LEU A 155 13.09 -10.10 7.38
N LEU A 156 12.62 -11.35 7.34
CA LEU A 156 11.27 -11.66 6.87
C LEU A 156 10.21 -10.99 7.76
N GLU A 157 10.36 -11.06 9.09
CA GLU A 157 9.50 -10.35 10.04
C GLU A 157 9.41 -8.85 9.71
N LEU A 158 10.55 -8.16 9.51
CA LEU A 158 10.54 -6.73 9.16
C LEU A 158 9.90 -6.44 7.80
N CYS A 159 10.10 -7.31 6.81
CA CYS A 159 9.48 -7.16 5.49
C CYS A 159 7.96 -7.28 5.58
N LEU A 160 7.47 -8.27 6.33
CA LEU A 160 6.04 -8.48 6.56
C LEU A 160 5.41 -7.29 7.29
N PHE A 161 6.08 -6.73 8.30
CA PHE A 161 5.61 -5.52 8.98
C PHE A 161 5.51 -4.32 8.03
N GLN A 162 6.51 -4.09 7.19
CA GLN A 162 6.46 -3.00 6.21
C GLN A 162 5.36 -3.18 5.18
N GLU A 163 5.10 -4.42 4.74
CA GLU A 163 4.02 -4.70 3.81
C GLU A 163 2.65 -4.47 4.45
N LEU A 164 2.47 -4.89 5.70
CA LEU A 164 1.25 -4.65 6.46
C LEU A 164 0.97 -3.14 6.63
N ASP A 165 1.99 -2.37 7.00
CA ASP A 165 1.86 -0.91 7.15
C ASP A 165 1.47 -0.22 5.84
N LYS A 166 2.04 -0.65 4.71
CA LYS A 166 1.66 -0.14 3.38
C LYS A 166 0.20 -0.46 3.05
N GLN A 167 -0.25 -1.68 3.31
CA GLN A 167 -1.62 -2.09 3.04
C GLN A 167 -2.61 -1.32 3.93
N HIS A 168 -2.29 -1.13 5.21
CA HIS A 168 -3.10 -0.31 6.11
C HIS A 168 -3.20 1.14 5.62
N ALA A 169 -2.07 1.75 5.23
CA ALA A 169 -2.07 3.12 4.70
C ALA A 169 -2.93 3.24 3.42
N LEU A 170 -2.86 2.26 2.52
CA LEU A 170 -3.68 2.21 1.30
C LEU A 170 -5.18 2.07 1.63
N ILE A 171 -5.54 1.17 2.55
CA ILE A 171 -6.93 0.99 3.00
C ILE A 171 -7.46 2.29 3.61
N SER A 172 -6.69 2.94 4.47
CA SER A 172 -7.08 4.22 5.08
C SER A 172 -7.31 5.30 4.03
N TYR A 173 -6.42 5.40 3.03
CA TYR A 173 -6.59 6.32 1.91
C TYR A 173 -7.88 6.04 1.11
N ILE A 174 -8.13 4.78 0.76
CA ILE A 174 -9.33 4.36 0.03
C ILE A 174 -10.60 4.70 0.84
N ASN A 175 -10.61 4.39 2.13
CA ASN A 175 -11.76 4.66 3.00
C ASN A 175 -12.05 6.16 3.10
N GLN A 176 -11.02 6.99 3.25
CA GLN A 176 -11.19 8.45 3.27
C GLN A 176 -11.78 8.94 1.94
N HIS A 177 -11.21 8.50 0.82
CA HIS A 177 -11.69 8.91 -0.48
C HIS A 177 -13.14 8.46 -0.75
N GLN A 178 -13.50 7.23 -0.34
CA GLN A 178 -14.88 6.74 -0.44
C GLN A 178 -15.84 7.59 0.39
N GLN A 179 -15.44 8.01 1.59
CA GLN A 179 -16.26 8.86 2.44
C GLN A 179 -16.53 10.23 1.79
N GLU A 180 -15.51 10.82 1.17
CA GLU A 180 -15.63 12.08 0.43
C GLU A 180 -16.61 11.93 -0.74
N VAL A 181 -16.47 10.88 -1.54
CA VAL A 181 -17.38 10.62 -2.68
C VAL A 181 -18.81 10.34 -2.22
N ILE A 182 -18.99 9.60 -1.11
CA ILE A 182 -20.32 9.35 -0.53
C ILE A 182 -20.94 10.66 -0.08
N GLN A 183 -20.18 11.54 0.56
CA GLN A 183 -20.67 12.83 1.03
C GLN A 183 -21.11 13.71 -0.15
N GLU A 184 -20.27 13.83 -1.18
CA GLU A 184 -20.57 14.58 -2.40
C GLU A 184 -21.86 14.09 -3.06
N ARG A 185 -21.96 12.78 -3.30
CA ARG A 185 -23.17 12.19 -3.90
C ARG A 185 -24.40 12.32 -3.03
N THR A 186 -24.25 12.21 -1.71
CA THR A 186 -25.37 12.39 -0.78
C THR A 186 -25.88 13.82 -0.81
N GLN A 187 -24.99 14.82 -0.91
CA GLN A 187 -25.36 16.22 -1.07
C GLN A 187 -26.06 16.46 -2.41
N GLU A 188 -25.56 15.90 -3.51
CA GLU A 188 -26.23 15.99 -4.82
C GLU A 188 -27.63 15.35 -4.80
N ILE A 189 -27.77 14.17 -4.20
CA ILE A 189 -29.07 13.48 -4.10
C ILE A 189 -30.02 14.28 -3.22
N ALA A 190 -29.55 14.83 -2.10
CA ALA A 190 -30.37 15.67 -1.23
C ALA A 190 -30.91 16.90 -1.99
N ALA A 191 -30.04 17.60 -2.73
CA ALA A 191 -30.44 18.74 -3.54
C ALA A 191 -31.45 18.35 -4.65
N LYS A 192 -31.24 17.20 -5.31
CA LYS A 192 -32.20 16.70 -6.31
C LYS A 192 -33.55 16.31 -5.69
N ASN A 193 -33.55 15.70 -4.51
CA ASN A 193 -34.78 15.33 -3.81
C ASN A 193 -35.58 16.56 -3.37
N GLU A 194 -34.92 17.61 -2.89
CA GLU A 194 -35.56 18.88 -2.54
C GLU A 194 -36.27 19.49 -3.76
N LYS A 195 -35.59 19.54 -4.91
CA LYS A 195 -36.18 20.00 -6.17
C LYS A 195 -37.39 19.17 -6.60
N LEU A 196 -37.30 17.83 -6.51
CA LEU A 196 -38.43 16.94 -6.83
C LEU A 196 -39.63 17.18 -5.92
N LEU A 197 -39.40 17.46 -4.64
CA LEU A 197 -40.45 17.78 -3.69
C LEU A 197 -41.17 19.07 -4.08
N GLU A 198 -40.43 20.13 -4.43
CA GLU A 198 -41.02 21.40 -4.89
C GLU A 198 -41.91 21.21 -6.13
N VAL A 199 -41.42 20.47 -7.14
CA VAL A 199 -42.19 20.16 -8.35
C VAL A 199 -43.45 19.35 -8.00
N SER A 200 -43.35 18.39 -7.08
CA SER A 200 -44.50 17.59 -6.65
C SER A 200 -45.58 18.44 -5.98
N ILE A 201 -45.20 19.42 -5.14
CA ILE A 201 -46.14 20.35 -4.50
C ILE A 201 -46.85 21.21 -5.55
N MET A 202 -46.09 21.75 -6.50
CA MET A 202 -46.63 22.57 -7.59
C MET A 202 -47.64 21.79 -8.45
N ASN A 203 -47.31 20.54 -8.81
CA ASN A 203 -48.22 19.68 -9.57
C ASN A 203 -49.49 19.33 -8.78
N ALA A 204 -49.36 19.00 -7.49
CA ALA A 204 -50.48 18.53 -6.67
C ALA A 204 -51.44 19.64 -6.25
N HIS A 205 -50.95 20.86 -6.00
CA HIS A 205 -51.76 21.96 -5.51
C HIS A 205 -52.06 23.00 -6.59
N HIS A 206 -51.03 23.52 -7.27
CA HIS A 206 -51.21 24.67 -8.16
C HIS A 206 -51.83 24.28 -9.51
N LEU A 207 -51.51 23.10 -10.04
CA LEU A 207 -52.08 22.64 -11.32
C LEU A 207 -53.37 21.84 -11.14
N ARG A 208 -53.38 20.92 -10.17
CA ARG A 208 -54.50 19.98 -10.00
C ARG A 208 -55.77 20.66 -9.49
N GLU A 209 -55.66 21.69 -8.66
CA GLU A 209 -56.81 22.41 -8.11
C GLU A 209 -57.64 23.12 -9.21
N PRO A 210 -57.06 24.03 -10.02
CA PRO A 210 -57.82 24.70 -11.08
C PRO A 210 -58.28 23.71 -12.16
N LEU A 211 -57.50 22.67 -12.47
CA LEU A 211 -57.92 21.62 -13.41
C LEU A 211 -59.14 20.84 -12.90
N SER A 212 -59.14 20.45 -11.62
CA SER A 212 -60.28 19.76 -10.99
C SER A 212 -61.51 20.66 -10.98
N ARG A 213 -61.32 21.96 -10.77
CA ARG A 213 -62.37 22.99 -10.82
C ARG A 213 -62.98 23.09 -12.22
N ILE A 214 -62.14 23.17 -13.26
CA ILE A 214 -62.58 23.17 -14.67
C ILE A 214 -63.38 21.90 -14.97
N LEU A 215 -62.85 20.72 -14.65
CA LEU A 215 -63.52 19.43 -14.89
C LEU A 215 -64.87 19.35 -14.17
N GLY A 216 -64.94 19.83 -12.92
CA GLY A 216 -66.18 19.93 -12.16
C GLY A 216 -67.20 20.85 -12.83
N LEU A 217 -66.78 22.05 -13.24
CA LEU A 217 -67.64 23.02 -13.93
C LEU A 217 -68.12 22.53 -15.31
N VAL A 218 -67.26 21.84 -16.06
CA VAL A 218 -67.64 21.18 -17.33
C VAL A 218 -68.69 20.09 -17.09
N THR A 219 -68.54 19.32 -16.00
CA THR A 219 -69.52 18.30 -15.63
C THR A 219 -70.86 18.94 -15.27
N LEU A 220 -70.85 20.03 -14.50
CA LEU A 220 -72.06 20.80 -14.14
C LEU A 220 -72.73 21.44 -15.36
N ALA A 221 -71.96 21.87 -16.36
CA ALA A 221 -72.50 22.42 -17.60
C ALA A 221 -73.40 21.43 -18.35
N GLY A 222 -73.14 20.12 -18.22
CA GLY A 222 -74.00 19.06 -18.77
C GLY A 222 -75.37 18.94 -18.11
N TYR A 223 -75.58 19.57 -16.95
CA TYR A 223 -76.84 19.57 -16.20
C TYR A 223 -77.58 20.91 -16.25
N CYS A 224 -77.04 21.91 -16.96
CA CYS A 224 -77.71 23.20 -17.11
C CYS A 224 -78.98 23.07 -17.95
N THR A 225 -80.07 23.68 -17.47
CA THR A 225 -81.38 23.56 -18.12
C THR A 225 -81.63 24.71 -19.09
N THR A 226 -80.89 25.82 -18.96
CA THR A 226 -81.03 27.00 -19.82
C THR A 226 -79.67 27.55 -20.30
N PRO A 227 -79.60 28.13 -21.51
CA PRO A 227 -78.39 28.78 -22.01
C PRO A 227 -77.93 29.97 -21.14
N GLU A 228 -78.89 30.69 -20.55
CA GLU A 228 -78.61 31.86 -19.69
C GLU A 228 -77.87 31.46 -18.40
N GLU A 229 -78.26 30.34 -17.78
CA GLU A 229 -77.63 29.80 -16.56
C GLU A 229 -76.16 29.41 -16.82
N LEU A 230 -75.90 28.72 -17.93
CA LEU A 230 -74.55 28.38 -18.38
C LEU A 230 -73.69 29.64 -18.58
N LYS A 231 -74.27 30.66 -19.25
CA LYS A 231 -73.53 31.85 -19.68
C LYS A 231 -73.27 32.84 -18.54
N GLN A 232 -74.21 32.97 -17.60
CA GLN A 232 -74.09 33.92 -16.49
C GLN A 232 -73.40 33.35 -15.25
N GLN A 233 -73.49 32.04 -15.00
CA GLN A 233 -72.95 31.43 -13.76
C GLN A 233 -71.70 30.60 -14.02
N LEU A 234 -71.74 29.65 -14.95
CA LEU A 234 -70.63 28.71 -15.15
C LEU A 234 -69.51 29.25 -16.03
N LEU A 235 -69.84 30.01 -17.09
CA LEU A 235 -68.85 30.56 -18.02
C LEU A 235 -67.81 31.46 -17.33
N PRO A 236 -68.20 32.40 -16.43
CA PRO A 236 -67.24 33.21 -15.69
C PRO A 236 -66.33 32.36 -14.78
N MET A 237 -66.88 31.36 -14.09
CA MET A 237 -66.11 30.49 -13.20
C MET A 237 -65.12 29.59 -13.98
N LEU A 238 -65.51 29.15 -15.17
CA LEU A 238 -64.63 28.42 -16.10
C LEU A 238 -63.48 29.30 -16.59
N GLN A 239 -63.78 30.55 -16.96
CA GLN A 239 -62.76 31.51 -17.39
C GLN A 239 -61.76 31.80 -16.28
N THR A 240 -62.22 32.04 -15.05
CA THR A 240 -61.33 32.23 -13.88
C THR A 240 -60.47 31.00 -13.67
N SER A 241 -61.06 29.80 -13.66
CA SER A 241 -60.29 28.56 -13.42
C SER A 241 -59.30 28.23 -14.53
N ALA A 242 -59.64 28.52 -15.78
CA ALA A 242 -58.73 28.39 -16.91
C ALA A 242 -57.57 29.40 -16.85
N HIS A 243 -57.84 30.63 -16.39
CA HIS A 243 -56.81 31.64 -16.19
C HIS A 243 -55.87 31.30 -15.03
N ASP A 244 -56.41 30.79 -13.92
CA ASP A 244 -55.62 30.29 -12.79
C ASP A 244 -54.69 29.14 -13.24
N LEU A 245 -55.20 28.22 -14.06
CA LEU A 245 -54.42 27.12 -14.62
C LEU A 245 -53.31 27.62 -15.55
N ASP A 246 -53.61 28.57 -16.44
CA ASP A 246 -52.61 29.14 -17.35
C ASP A 246 -51.50 29.86 -16.58
N THR A 247 -51.86 30.62 -15.54
CA THR A 247 -50.90 31.29 -14.64
C THR A 247 -50.00 30.27 -13.94
N ALA A 248 -50.58 29.22 -13.35
CA ALA A 248 -49.81 28.17 -12.70
C ALA A 248 -48.91 27.42 -13.70
N LEU A 249 -49.34 27.23 -14.94
CA LEU A 249 -48.54 26.60 -16.00
C LEU A 249 -47.34 27.48 -16.41
N GLN A 250 -47.56 28.79 -16.51
CA GLN A 250 -46.49 29.75 -16.82
C GLN A 250 -45.42 29.77 -15.71
N GLU A 251 -45.82 29.69 -14.44
CA GLU A 251 -44.88 29.59 -13.31
C GLU A 251 -44.02 28.31 -13.37
N VAL A 252 -44.63 27.16 -13.71
CA VAL A 252 -43.92 25.87 -13.89
C VAL A 252 -42.88 25.99 -15.01
N ILE A 253 -43.29 26.54 -16.16
CA ILE A 253 -42.43 26.68 -17.34
C ILE A 253 -41.26 27.61 -17.05
N GLN A 254 -41.51 28.76 -16.41
CA GLN A 254 -40.46 29.72 -16.05
C GLN A 254 -39.40 29.10 -15.14
N LYS A 255 -39.83 28.36 -14.11
CA LYS A 255 -38.89 27.63 -13.23
C LYS A 255 -38.09 26.58 -13.99
N ALA A 256 -38.74 25.76 -14.82
CA ALA A 256 -38.06 24.74 -15.61
C ALA A 256 -37.04 25.32 -16.61
N THR A 257 -37.35 26.49 -17.21
CA THR A 257 -36.39 27.17 -18.11
C THR A 257 -35.21 27.78 -17.37
N ALA A 258 -35.43 28.38 -16.20
CA ALA A 258 -34.33 28.92 -15.38
C ALA A 258 -33.36 27.81 -14.94
N GLU A 259 -33.88 26.64 -14.58
CA GLU A 259 -33.07 25.48 -14.20
C GLU A 259 -32.25 24.89 -15.37
N LEU A 260 -32.80 24.91 -16.59
CA LEU A 260 -32.11 24.46 -17.80
C LEU A 260 -30.93 25.36 -18.18
N ASP A 261 -31.00 26.65 -17.85
CA ASP A 261 -29.93 27.61 -18.10
C ASP A 261 -28.81 27.48 -17.05
N GLU A 262 -29.14 27.19 -15.78
CA GLU A 262 -28.15 26.88 -14.74
C GLU A 262 -27.37 25.57 -15.00
N LEU A 263 -27.99 24.57 -15.65
CA LEU A 263 -27.35 23.29 -15.99
C LEU A 263 -26.43 23.36 -17.22
N LYS A 264 -26.51 24.43 -18.02
CA LYS A 264 -25.70 24.63 -19.24
C LYS A 264 -24.52 25.58 -19.06
N ALA A 265 -24.50 26.34 -17.96
CA ALA A 265 -23.41 27.24 -17.57
C ALA A 265 -22.32 26.50 -16.78
#